data_AF-A0A0L6WIK3-F1
#
_entry.id   AF-A0A0L6WIK3-F1
#
_cell.length_a   1.000
_cell.length_b   1.000
_cell.length_c   1.000
_cell.angle_alpha   90.00
_cell.angle_beta   90.00
_cell.angle_gamma   90.00
#
_symmetry.space_group_name_H-M   'P 1'
#
loop_
_entity.id
_entity.type
_entity.pdbx_description
1 polymer ?
#
loop_
_entity_poly.entity_id
_entity_poly.type
_entity_poly.pdbx_seq_one_letter_code
_entity_poly.pdbx_strand_id
1 'polypeptide(L)'
;MYIDTSVERGSQGAWQKFERGEIPLFEFYESFGRELSDTTNGNLWHVEEILYSRYCKRKGLEVPPLPKTLNVNGRELFGMMMRGSNTYDPHILQAIHRIRATGRYKIIALTNNFAKADVPPEEAKFLGWADGATPNHLRTLFDDFCDSSTLKMRKPEPGFYLLACERNGIQPGQAVFLDDIGMNLKAAKALGMHTIHVAIGQTLAAVKILESKLGIDLTSTEPTATSKL
;
A
#
# COMPACT_ATOMS: atom_id res chain seq x y z
N MET A 1 8.37 -6.58 -11.34
CA MET A 1 7.67 -7.84 -11.70
C MET A 1 8.26 -9.09 -11.05
N TYR A 2 9.50 -9.54 -11.31
CA TYR A 2 10.10 -10.70 -10.59
C TYR A 2 10.30 -10.44 -9.08
N ILE A 3 10.61 -9.18 -8.74
CA ILE A 3 10.77 -8.75 -7.35
C ILE A 3 9.41 -8.61 -6.65
N ASP A 4 8.42 -7.95 -7.28
CA ASP A 4 7.08 -7.78 -6.68
C ASP A 4 6.42 -9.12 -6.30
N THR A 5 6.49 -10.12 -7.18
CA THR A 5 5.95 -11.46 -6.90
C THR A 5 6.69 -12.19 -5.78
N SER A 6 7.96 -11.84 -5.55
CA SER A 6 8.77 -12.41 -4.48
C SER A 6 8.55 -11.72 -3.13
N VAL A 7 8.04 -10.49 -3.10
CA VAL A 7 7.61 -9.81 -1.86
C VAL A 7 6.26 -10.35 -1.36
N GLU A 8 5.42 -10.87 -2.26
CA GLU A 8 4.11 -11.48 -1.96
C GLU A 8 4.18 -12.94 -1.44
N ARG A 9 5.31 -13.40 -0.88
CA ARG A 9 5.60 -14.78 -0.43
C ARG A 9 4.73 -15.37 0.70
N GLY A 10 3.51 -14.87 0.89
CA GLY A 10 2.59 -15.31 1.92
C GLY A 10 2.96 -14.78 3.31
N SER A 11 2.20 -15.19 4.32
CA SER A 11 2.29 -14.62 5.68
C SER A 11 3.63 -14.86 6.41
N GLN A 12 4.52 -15.69 5.87
CA GLN A 12 5.78 -16.11 6.51
C GLN A 12 7.06 -15.48 5.92
N GLY A 13 6.95 -14.67 4.86
CA GLY A 13 8.11 -14.01 4.25
C GLY A 13 8.75 -12.96 5.18
N ALA A 14 10.03 -12.66 4.93
CA ALA A 14 10.79 -11.67 5.71
C ALA A 14 10.08 -10.31 5.77
N TRP A 15 9.44 -9.89 4.66
CA TRP A 15 8.66 -8.65 4.60
C TRP A 15 7.52 -8.63 5.61
N GLN A 16 6.69 -9.68 5.63
CA GLN A 16 5.54 -9.76 6.53
C GLN A 16 5.97 -9.91 7.99
N LYS A 17 7.07 -10.62 8.27
CA LYS A 17 7.65 -10.73 9.61
C LYS A 17 8.15 -9.37 10.12
N PHE A 18 8.87 -8.62 9.29
CA PHE A 18 9.35 -7.28 9.64
C PHE A 18 8.19 -6.29 9.83
N GLU A 19 7.20 -6.32 8.94
CA GLU A 19 5.97 -5.53 9.05
C GLU A 19 5.22 -5.77 10.38
N ARG A 20 5.22 -7.02 10.87
CA ARG A 20 4.65 -7.39 12.17
C ARG A 20 5.55 -7.10 13.38
N GLY A 21 6.79 -6.65 13.15
CA GLY A 21 7.78 -6.45 14.21
C GLY A 21 8.29 -7.75 14.84
N GLU A 22 8.17 -8.89 14.14
CA GLU A 22 8.66 -10.19 14.61
C GLU A 22 10.18 -10.33 14.47
N ILE A 23 10.79 -9.57 13.54
CA ILE A 23 12.23 -9.53 13.31
C ILE A 23 12.71 -8.07 13.27
N PRO A 24 13.95 -7.77 13.73
CA PRO A 24 14.55 -6.44 13.64
C PRO A 24 15.00 -6.09 12.22
N LEU A 25 15.22 -4.79 11.95
CA LEU A 25 15.55 -4.26 10.61
C LEU A 25 16.78 -4.92 9.96
N PHE A 26 17.86 -5.11 10.71
CA PHE A 26 19.09 -5.69 10.15
C PHE A 26 18.92 -7.18 9.82
N GLU A 27 18.18 -7.93 10.63
CA GLU A 27 17.81 -9.32 10.32
C GLU A 27 16.87 -9.41 9.12
N PHE A 28 15.96 -8.43 9.00
CA PHE A 28 15.12 -8.27 7.82
C PHE A 28 15.96 -8.05 6.56
N TYR A 29 16.97 -7.17 6.54
CA TYR A 29 17.81 -6.96 5.36
C TYR A 29 18.49 -8.24 4.86
N GLU A 30 19.06 -9.01 5.78
CA GLU A 30 19.70 -10.28 5.47
C GLU A 30 18.68 -11.29 4.93
N SER A 31 17.54 -11.43 5.61
CA SER A 31 16.50 -12.39 5.24
C SER A 31 15.83 -12.02 3.91
N PHE A 32 15.53 -10.74 3.71
CA PHE A 32 14.91 -10.19 2.51
C PHE A 32 15.84 -10.33 1.29
N GLY A 33 17.12 -9.98 1.44
CA GLY A 33 18.11 -10.15 0.39
C GLY A 33 18.29 -11.62 0.01
N ARG A 34 18.40 -12.52 1.01
CA ARG A 34 18.50 -13.97 0.79
C ARG A 34 17.28 -14.54 0.10
N GLU A 35 16.08 -14.19 0.58
CA GLU A 35 14.82 -14.63 -0.01
C GLU A 35 14.73 -14.20 -1.48
N LEU A 36 14.99 -12.94 -1.79
CA LEU A 36 14.96 -12.44 -3.17
C LEU A 36 16.04 -13.04 -4.06
N SER A 37 17.19 -13.41 -3.50
CA SER A 37 18.31 -14.04 -4.21
C SER A 37 18.12 -15.54 -4.46
N ASP A 38 17.14 -16.18 -3.79
CA ASP A 38 16.83 -17.60 -3.96
C ASP A 38 16.15 -17.84 -5.31
N THR A 39 16.99 -18.07 -6.32
CA THR A 39 16.55 -18.41 -7.68
C THR A 39 16.02 -19.83 -7.78
N THR A 40 16.36 -20.74 -6.88
CA THR A 40 15.83 -22.12 -6.91
C THR A 40 14.37 -22.12 -6.52
N ASN A 41 14.03 -21.62 -5.33
CA ASN A 41 12.65 -21.50 -4.91
C ASN A 41 11.93 -20.43 -5.74
N GLY A 42 12.57 -19.29 -6.00
CA GLY A 42 12.01 -18.24 -6.85
C GLY A 42 11.57 -18.79 -8.21
N ASN A 43 12.42 -19.52 -8.92
CA ASN A 43 12.06 -20.07 -10.22
C ASN A 43 11.07 -21.24 -10.14
N LEU A 44 11.14 -22.10 -9.11
CA LEU A 44 10.17 -23.17 -8.90
C LEU A 44 8.76 -22.61 -8.67
N TRP A 45 8.61 -21.55 -7.87
CA TRP A 45 7.35 -20.82 -7.74
C TRP A 45 6.92 -20.18 -9.06
N HIS A 46 7.84 -19.63 -9.86
CA HIS A 46 7.47 -19.05 -11.16
C HIS A 46 7.02 -20.10 -12.20
N VAL A 47 7.49 -21.35 -12.10
CA VAL A 47 7.27 -22.40 -13.10
C VAL A 47 6.19 -23.41 -12.69
N GLU A 48 6.24 -23.94 -11.46
CA GLU A 48 5.31 -24.97 -10.99
C GLU A 48 4.08 -24.39 -10.27
N GLU A 49 4.20 -23.25 -9.55
CA GLU A 49 3.07 -22.60 -8.87
C GLU A 49 2.96 -21.06 -9.02
N ILE A 50 2.12 -20.63 -9.97
CA ILE A 50 1.02 -19.67 -9.73
C ILE A 50 1.15 -18.18 -10.17
N LEU A 51 2.30 -17.50 -10.23
CA LEU A 51 2.27 -16.02 -10.49
C LEU A 51 2.81 -15.55 -11.85
N TYR A 52 4.11 -15.61 -12.12
CA TYR A 52 4.69 -15.01 -13.35
C TYR A 52 4.30 -15.78 -14.62
N SER A 53 4.35 -17.11 -14.60
CA SER A 53 3.85 -17.93 -15.72
C SER A 53 2.35 -17.71 -15.97
N ARG A 54 1.53 -17.54 -14.91
CA ARG A 54 0.11 -17.17 -15.07
C ARG A 54 -0.08 -15.75 -15.59
N TYR A 55 0.75 -14.81 -15.16
CA TYR A 55 0.75 -13.44 -15.69
C TYR A 55 1.08 -13.45 -17.19
N CYS A 56 2.17 -14.10 -17.59
CA CYS A 56 2.58 -14.26 -18.98
C CYS A 56 1.47 -14.94 -19.80
N LYS A 57 0.93 -16.08 -19.35
CA LYS A 57 -0.21 -16.74 -20.00
C LYS A 57 -1.44 -15.85 -20.13
N ARG A 58 -1.82 -15.10 -19.08
CA ARG A 58 -2.97 -14.17 -19.12
C ARG A 58 -2.74 -13.02 -20.09
N LYS A 59 -1.49 -12.61 -20.30
CA LYS A 59 -1.10 -11.54 -21.23
C LYS A 59 -0.71 -12.06 -22.62
N GLY A 60 -0.78 -13.38 -22.86
CA GLY A 60 -0.36 -13.98 -24.13
C GLY A 60 1.14 -13.86 -24.40
N LEU A 61 1.96 -13.71 -23.35
CA LEU A 61 3.41 -13.57 -23.45
C LEU A 61 4.08 -14.93 -23.23
N GLU A 62 5.16 -15.19 -23.97
CA GLU A 62 6.07 -16.29 -23.66
C GLU A 62 6.81 -15.99 -22.35
N VAL A 63 7.13 -17.05 -21.59
CA VAL A 63 7.87 -16.91 -20.33
C VAL A 63 9.36 -16.79 -20.70
N PRO A 64 10.01 -15.63 -20.43
CA PRO A 64 11.42 -15.46 -20.72
C PRO A 64 12.28 -16.38 -19.83
N PRO A 65 13.53 -16.67 -20.25
CA PRO A 65 14.46 -17.45 -19.44
C PRO A 65 14.68 -16.79 -18.08
N LEU A 66 14.43 -17.55 -17.02
CA LEU A 66 14.57 -17.07 -15.64
C LEU A 66 16.04 -17.06 -15.21
N PRO A 67 16.44 -16.11 -14.33
CA PRO A 67 17.82 -16.00 -13.86
C PRO A 67 18.24 -17.24 -13.06
N LYS A 68 19.44 -17.77 -13.33
CA LYS A 68 20.03 -18.90 -12.59
C LYS A 68 20.77 -18.48 -11.32
N THR A 69 21.12 -17.21 -11.23
CA THR A 69 21.81 -16.59 -10.10
C THR A 69 21.32 -15.17 -9.96
N LEU A 70 21.03 -14.75 -8.74
CA LEU A 70 20.64 -13.39 -8.41
C LEU A 70 21.31 -13.05 -7.08
N ASN A 71 21.81 -11.83 -6.94
CA ASN A 71 22.38 -11.33 -5.70
C ASN A 71 21.72 -9.99 -5.38
N VAL A 72 20.67 -10.03 -4.57
CA VAL A 72 19.93 -8.86 -4.14
C VAL A 72 20.45 -8.40 -2.79
N ASN A 73 20.97 -7.18 -2.75
CA ASN A 73 21.24 -6.50 -1.49
C ASN A 73 19.91 -6.01 -0.88
N GLY A 74 19.46 -6.67 0.19
CA GLY A 74 18.19 -6.37 0.84
C GLY A 74 18.11 -4.95 1.40
N ARG A 75 19.20 -4.44 2.00
CA ARG A 75 19.27 -3.07 2.52
C ARG A 75 19.12 -2.03 1.40
N GLU A 76 19.88 -2.18 0.32
CA GLU A 76 19.84 -1.22 -0.79
C GLU A 76 18.48 -1.22 -1.49
N LEU A 77 17.93 -2.40 -1.79
CA LEU A 77 16.63 -2.50 -2.43
C LEU A 77 15.52 -1.92 -1.54
N PHE A 78 15.49 -2.30 -0.25
CA PHE A 78 14.50 -1.76 0.68
C PHE A 78 14.65 -0.24 0.85
N GLY A 79 15.88 0.25 0.99
CA GLY A 79 16.15 1.69 1.07
C GLY A 79 15.69 2.46 -0.17
N MET A 80 15.89 1.90 -1.37
CA MET A 80 15.36 2.48 -2.61
C MET A 80 13.84 2.57 -2.59
N MET A 81 13.15 1.51 -2.14
CA MET A 81 11.69 1.48 -2.03
C MET A 81 11.18 2.56 -1.05
N MET A 82 11.77 2.64 0.15
CA MET A 82 11.35 3.60 1.19
C MET A 82 11.64 5.06 0.79
N ARG A 83 12.75 5.33 0.11
CA ARG A 83 13.04 6.67 -0.41
C ARG A 83 12.08 7.06 -1.55
N GLY A 84 11.67 6.10 -2.37
CA GLY A 84 10.71 6.32 -3.46
C GLY A 84 9.29 6.63 -2.97
N SER A 85 8.89 6.13 -1.80
CA SER A 85 7.55 6.34 -1.23
C SER A 85 7.27 7.75 -0.70
N ASN A 86 8.25 8.66 -0.70
CA ASN A 86 8.05 10.06 -0.29
C ASN A 86 7.48 10.96 -1.39
N THR A 87 7.18 10.41 -2.58
CA THR A 87 6.55 11.16 -3.68
C THR A 87 5.04 10.93 -3.68
N TYR A 88 4.25 12.01 -3.63
CA TYR A 88 2.79 11.89 -3.71
C TYR A 88 2.35 11.59 -5.13
N ASP A 89 1.32 10.76 -5.24
CA ASP A 89 0.51 10.77 -6.46
C ASP A 89 -0.27 12.10 -6.52
N PRO A 90 -0.02 12.96 -7.54
CA PRO A 90 -0.62 14.28 -7.60
C PRO A 90 -2.15 14.22 -7.70
N HIS A 91 -2.71 13.15 -8.30
CA HIS A 91 -4.15 12.99 -8.44
C HIS A 91 -4.82 12.67 -7.10
N ILE A 92 -4.19 11.84 -6.25
CA ILE A 92 -4.70 11.56 -4.90
C ILE A 92 -4.63 12.80 -4.03
N LEU A 93 -3.51 13.53 -4.05
CA LEU A 93 -3.35 14.74 -3.26
C LEU A 93 -4.40 15.79 -3.63
N GLN A 94 -4.61 16.03 -4.92
CA GLN A 94 -5.65 16.92 -5.41
C GLN A 94 -7.05 16.46 -4.97
N ALA A 95 -7.36 15.17 -5.10
CA ALA A 95 -8.64 14.61 -4.69
C ALA A 95 -8.90 14.83 -3.19
N ILE A 96 -7.89 14.59 -2.33
CA ILE A 96 -7.96 14.85 -0.88
C ILE A 96 -8.31 16.32 -0.63
N HIS A 97 -7.58 17.26 -1.23
CA HIS A 97 -7.85 18.69 -1.04
C HIS A 97 -9.27 19.08 -1.45
N ARG A 98 -9.75 18.59 -2.59
CA ARG A 98 -11.10 18.88 -3.08
C ARG A 98 -12.19 18.26 -2.21
N ILE A 99 -12.01 17.02 -1.75
CA ILE A 99 -12.94 16.36 -0.82
C ILE A 99 -13.00 17.15 0.50
N ARG A 100 -11.85 17.53 1.07
CA ARG A 100 -11.78 18.33 2.31
C ARG A 100 -12.47 19.68 2.16
N ALA A 101 -12.26 20.35 1.02
CA ALA A 101 -12.88 21.66 0.74
C ALA A 101 -14.41 21.62 0.77
N THR A 102 -15.03 20.44 0.56
CA THR A 102 -16.48 20.30 0.67
C THR A 102 -16.99 20.28 2.12
N GLY A 103 -16.15 19.90 3.09
CA GLY A 103 -16.56 19.71 4.48
C GLY A 103 -17.56 18.58 4.73
N ARG A 104 -17.90 17.78 3.72
CA ARG A 104 -18.95 16.74 3.80
C ARG A 104 -18.44 15.34 4.14
N TYR A 105 -17.14 15.10 4.00
CA TYR A 105 -16.55 13.76 4.12
C TYR A 105 -15.38 13.77 5.08
N LYS A 106 -15.23 12.69 5.83
CA LYS A 106 -14.00 12.37 6.56
C LYS A 106 -13.06 11.59 5.65
N ILE A 107 -11.78 11.90 5.71
CA ILE A 107 -10.74 11.19 4.97
C ILE A 107 -9.85 10.48 5.99
N ILE A 108 -9.84 9.15 5.93
CA ILE A 108 -9.15 8.30 6.90
C ILE A 108 -8.06 7.52 6.16
N ALA A 109 -6.84 7.54 6.69
CA ALA A 109 -5.78 6.67 6.21
C ALA A 109 -5.87 5.32 6.94
N LEU A 110 -6.01 4.22 6.19
CA LEU A 110 -5.92 2.85 6.73
C LEU A 110 -4.71 2.16 6.11
N THR A 111 -3.59 2.24 6.81
CA THR A 111 -2.30 1.77 6.30
C THR A 111 -1.80 0.57 7.08
N ASN A 112 -1.26 -0.40 6.35
CA ASN A 112 -0.31 -1.30 6.96
C ASN A 112 1.03 -0.58 6.98
N ASN A 113 1.63 -0.45 8.15
CA ASN A 113 2.92 0.19 8.33
C ASN A 113 3.84 -0.74 9.10
N PHE A 114 5.14 -0.52 8.97
CA PHE A 114 6.11 -1.23 9.79
C PHE A 114 5.92 -0.83 11.24
N ALA A 115 5.97 -1.82 12.15
CA ALA A 115 6.09 -1.55 13.58
C ALA A 115 7.22 -0.53 13.81
N LYS A 116 7.10 0.33 14.84
CA LYS A 116 8.18 1.24 15.23
C LYS A 116 9.44 0.42 15.50
N ALA A 117 10.28 0.26 14.47
CA ALA A 117 11.57 -0.36 14.60
C ALA A 117 12.47 0.65 15.31
N ASP A 118 13.25 0.17 16.27
CA ASP A 118 14.32 0.97 16.86
C ASP A 118 15.43 1.08 15.80
N VAL A 119 15.26 2.05 14.90
CA VAL A 119 16.14 2.26 13.75
C VAL A 119 17.22 3.26 14.17
N PRO A 120 18.51 2.89 14.08
CA PRO A 120 19.60 3.83 14.34
C PRO A 120 19.47 5.10 13.49
N PRO A 121 19.85 6.29 14.00
CA PRO A 121 19.64 7.56 13.29
C PRO A 121 20.22 7.59 11.88
N GLU A 122 21.39 6.99 11.67
CA GLU A 122 22.02 6.88 10.35
C GLU A 122 21.18 6.07 9.36
N GLU A 123 20.57 4.99 9.85
CA GLU A 123 19.74 4.11 9.04
C GLU A 123 18.37 4.74 8.79
N ALA A 124 17.80 5.46 9.76
CA ALA A 124 16.58 6.25 9.57
C ALA A 124 16.77 7.31 8.49
N LYS A 125 17.94 7.98 8.46
CA LYS A 125 18.30 8.92 7.39
C LYS A 125 18.42 8.23 6.04
N PHE A 126 19.06 7.05 5.99
CA PHE A 126 19.18 6.26 4.76
C PHE A 126 17.81 5.84 4.20
N LEU A 127 16.88 5.45 5.05
CA LEU A 127 15.52 5.07 4.69
C LEU A 127 14.61 6.25 4.32
N GLY A 128 15.01 7.48 4.64
CA GLY A 128 14.15 8.65 4.51
C GLY A 128 13.08 8.73 5.61
N TRP A 129 13.29 8.05 6.73
CA TRP A 129 12.41 7.99 7.91
C TRP A 129 12.84 8.95 9.02
N ALA A 130 13.49 10.07 8.66
CA ALA A 130 13.99 11.04 9.65
C ALA A 130 12.86 11.58 10.56
N ASP A 131 11.65 11.74 10.01
CA ASP A 131 10.44 12.14 10.72
C ASP A 131 9.53 10.95 11.09
N GLY A 132 10.06 9.72 11.03
CA GLY A 132 9.34 8.45 11.17
C GLY A 132 8.96 7.81 9.83
N ALA A 133 8.51 6.55 9.88
CA ALA A 133 8.09 5.77 8.70
C ALA A 133 6.89 6.38 7.96
N THR A 134 6.11 7.22 8.63
CA THR A 134 5.09 8.06 7.99
C THR A 134 5.36 9.51 8.33
N PRO A 135 5.81 10.32 7.36
CA PRO A 135 6.07 11.74 7.55
C PRO A 135 4.87 12.51 8.16
N ASN A 136 5.15 13.48 9.03
CA ASN A 136 4.12 14.24 9.74
C ASN A 136 3.18 15.02 8.81
N HIS A 137 3.69 15.54 7.69
CA HIS A 137 2.89 16.27 6.71
C HIS A 137 1.86 15.37 5.99
N LEU A 138 2.06 14.04 5.96
CA LEU A 138 1.06 13.12 5.41
C LEU A 138 -0.10 12.97 6.39
N ARG A 139 0.19 12.93 7.69
CA ARG A 139 -0.83 12.77 8.73
C ARG A 139 -1.82 13.92 8.74
N THR A 140 -1.39 15.15 8.42
CA THR A 140 -2.25 16.33 8.40
C THR A 140 -3.28 16.37 7.26
N LEU A 141 -3.12 15.51 6.25
CA LEU A 141 -4.09 15.38 5.14
C LEU A 141 -5.35 14.60 5.54
N PHE A 142 -5.25 13.78 6.59
CA PHE A 142 -6.30 12.87 7.04
C PHE A 142 -6.89 13.33 8.37
N ASP A 143 -8.18 13.05 8.57
CA ASP A 143 -8.89 13.34 9.82
C ASP A 143 -8.63 12.27 10.89
N ASP A 144 -8.33 11.04 10.47
CA ASP A 144 -7.84 9.96 11.33
C ASP A 144 -6.81 9.10 10.59
N PHE A 145 -5.91 8.49 11.34
CA PHE A 145 -4.83 7.66 10.83
C PHE A 145 -4.83 6.32 11.56
N CYS A 146 -5.43 5.30 10.95
CA CYS A 146 -5.47 3.94 11.44
C CYS A 146 -4.23 3.18 10.97
N ASP A 147 -3.23 3.11 11.84
CA ASP A 147 -1.94 2.48 11.59
C ASP A 147 -1.88 1.08 12.20
N SER A 148 -1.55 0.07 11.39
CA SER A 148 -1.45 -1.32 11.86
C SER A 148 -0.43 -1.50 12.98
N SER A 149 0.67 -0.75 12.97
CA SER A 149 1.70 -0.80 14.02
C SER A 149 1.18 -0.38 15.39
N THR A 150 0.21 0.54 15.40
CA THR A 150 -0.35 1.11 16.63
C THR A 150 -1.55 0.30 17.11
N LEU A 151 -2.39 -0.16 16.17
CA LEU A 151 -3.64 -0.86 16.47
C LEU A 151 -3.49 -2.38 16.57
N LYS A 152 -2.31 -2.93 16.26
CA LYS A 152 -1.99 -4.37 16.30
C LYS A 152 -2.96 -5.24 15.48
N MET A 153 -3.59 -4.63 14.49
CA MET A 153 -4.46 -5.27 13.50
C MET A 153 -4.04 -4.78 12.12
N ARG A 154 -4.30 -5.54 11.06
CA ARG A 154 -3.86 -5.18 9.71
C ARG A 154 -4.87 -5.56 8.64
N LYS A 155 -4.74 -4.94 7.46
CA LYS A 155 -5.45 -5.46 6.28
C LYS A 155 -4.83 -6.82 5.90
N PRO A 156 -5.65 -7.84 5.55
CA PRO A 156 -7.09 -7.82 5.29
C PRO A 156 -7.99 -8.28 6.47
N GLU A 157 -7.56 -8.21 7.72
CA GLU A 157 -8.35 -8.66 8.88
C GLU A 157 -9.64 -7.82 9.03
N PRO A 158 -10.83 -8.45 9.12
CA PRO A 158 -12.10 -7.73 9.23
C PRO A 158 -12.17 -6.74 10.40
N GLY A 159 -11.56 -7.11 11.54
CA GLY A 159 -11.53 -6.29 12.75
C GLY A 159 -10.87 -4.93 12.52
N PHE A 160 -9.87 -4.83 11.63
CA PHE A 160 -9.18 -3.57 11.37
C PHE A 160 -10.08 -2.54 10.68
N TYR A 161 -10.87 -2.99 9.70
CA TYR A 161 -11.85 -2.16 9.01
C TYR A 161 -12.98 -1.72 9.94
N LEU A 162 -13.50 -2.64 10.76
CA LEU A 162 -14.57 -2.36 11.71
C LEU A 162 -14.12 -1.36 12.77
N LEU A 163 -12.91 -1.50 13.30
CA LEU A 163 -12.32 -0.56 14.26
C LEU A 163 -12.15 0.83 13.64
N ALA A 164 -11.72 0.92 12.38
CA ALA A 164 -11.60 2.20 11.68
C ALA A 164 -12.97 2.88 11.51
N CYS A 165 -14.01 2.11 11.18
CA CYS A 165 -15.39 2.60 11.11
C CYS A 165 -15.91 3.09 12.47
N GLU A 166 -15.73 2.29 13.52
CA GLU A 166 -16.15 2.60 14.88
C GLU A 166 -15.51 3.89 15.40
N ARG A 167 -14.18 4.02 15.29
CA ARG A 167 -13.42 5.22 15.68
C ARG A 167 -13.93 6.49 15.01
N ASN A 168 -14.43 6.36 13.79
CA ASN A 168 -14.88 7.48 12.98
C ASN A 168 -16.40 7.70 13.00
N GLY A 169 -17.13 6.86 13.74
CA GLY A 169 -18.59 6.94 13.90
C GLY A 169 -19.37 6.68 12.61
N ILE A 170 -18.86 5.80 11.74
CA ILE A 170 -19.50 5.44 10.47
C ILE A 170 -19.79 3.94 10.41
N GLN A 171 -20.80 3.55 9.64
CA GLN A 171 -21.03 2.16 9.26
C GLN A 171 -20.18 1.78 8.03
N PRO A 172 -19.77 0.51 7.87
CA PRO A 172 -19.01 0.07 6.69
C PRO A 172 -19.66 0.46 5.35
N GLY A 173 -20.99 0.37 5.23
CA GLY A 173 -21.73 0.76 4.02
C GLY A 173 -21.63 2.24 3.65
N GLN A 174 -21.20 3.10 4.56
CA GLN A 174 -21.00 4.53 4.32
C GLN A 174 -19.57 4.85 3.84
N ALA A 175 -18.66 3.87 3.87
CA ALA A 175 -17.27 4.05 3.50
C ALA A 175 -17.04 3.72 2.00
N VAL A 176 -16.22 4.56 1.35
CA VAL A 176 -15.57 4.22 0.08
C VAL A 176 -14.09 3.94 0.35
N PHE A 177 -13.66 2.70 0.11
CA PHE A 177 -12.32 2.22 0.39
C PHE A 177 -11.53 2.04 -0.91
N LEU A 178 -10.36 2.68 -0.98
CA LEU A 178 -9.42 2.63 -2.10
C LEU A 178 -8.18 1.86 -1.67
N ASP A 179 -7.75 0.89 -2.46
CA ASP A 179 -6.55 0.08 -2.22
C ASP A 179 -6.05 -0.50 -3.54
N ASP A 180 -4.74 -0.73 -3.65
CA ASP A 180 -4.10 -1.36 -4.80
C ASP A 180 -4.11 -2.90 -4.72
N ILE A 181 -4.29 -3.46 -3.51
CA ILE A 181 -4.27 -4.90 -3.25
C ILE A 181 -5.69 -5.47 -3.24
N GLY A 182 -5.96 -6.36 -4.19
CA GLY A 182 -7.29 -6.96 -4.36
C GLY A 182 -7.80 -7.75 -3.16
N MET A 183 -6.93 -8.36 -2.35
CA MET A 183 -7.34 -9.07 -1.12
C MET A 183 -7.92 -8.13 -0.06
N ASN A 184 -7.34 -6.92 0.09
CA ASN A 184 -7.84 -5.91 1.01
C ASN A 184 -9.23 -5.45 0.59
N LEU A 185 -9.41 -5.17 -0.71
CA LEU A 185 -10.70 -4.78 -1.28
C LEU A 185 -11.77 -5.86 -1.12
N LYS A 186 -11.41 -7.15 -1.26
CA LYS A 186 -12.37 -8.25 -1.04
C LYS A 186 -12.86 -8.28 0.41
N ALA A 187 -11.96 -8.11 1.37
CA ALA A 187 -12.32 -8.07 2.79
C ALA A 187 -13.23 -6.87 3.11
N ALA A 188 -12.87 -5.67 2.64
CA ALA A 188 -13.68 -4.46 2.81
C ALA A 188 -15.08 -4.61 2.17
N LYS A 189 -15.15 -5.17 0.95
CA LYS A 189 -16.41 -5.43 0.25
C LYS A 189 -17.31 -6.42 0.99
N ALA A 190 -16.72 -7.46 1.58
CA ALA A 190 -17.46 -8.44 2.38
C ALA A 190 -18.12 -7.82 3.63
N LEU A 191 -17.56 -6.72 4.15
CA LEU A 191 -18.14 -5.93 5.24
C LEU A 191 -19.19 -4.91 4.76
N GLY A 192 -19.43 -4.81 3.46
CA GLY A 192 -20.40 -3.88 2.88
C GLY A 192 -19.82 -2.55 2.40
N MET A 193 -18.50 -2.35 2.49
CA MET A 193 -17.87 -1.13 1.98
C MET A 193 -17.93 -1.05 0.47
N HIS A 194 -18.01 0.17 -0.05
CA HIS A 194 -17.78 0.43 -1.45
C HIS A 194 -16.29 0.41 -1.75
N THR A 195 -15.85 -0.36 -2.74
CA THR A 195 -14.42 -0.53 -3.01
C THR A 195 -14.04 -0.05 -4.40
N ILE A 196 -12.86 0.57 -4.51
CA ILE A 196 -12.26 1.01 -5.78
C ILE A 196 -10.84 0.46 -5.82
N HIS A 197 -10.51 -0.26 -6.89
CA HIS A 197 -9.17 -0.79 -7.11
C HIS A 197 -8.28 0.26 -7.77
N VAL A 198 -7.16 0.58 -7.12
CA VAL A 198 -6.17 1.52 -7.65
C VAL A 198 -5.03 0.72 -8.28
N ALA A 199 -5.16 0.38 -9.56
CA ALA A 199 -4.08 -0.31 -10.26
C ALA A 199 -2.87 0.63 -10.43
N ILE A 200 -1.65 0.06 -10.33
CA ILE A 200 -0.40 0.80 -10.49
C ILE A 200 -0.42 1.59 -11.83
N GLY A 201 -0.14 2.89 -11.75
CA GLY A 201 -0.15 3.80 -12.90
C GLY A 201 -1.53 4.20 -13.41
N GLN A 202 -2.61 3.80 -12.73
CA GLN A 202 -4.00 4.12 -13.11
C GLN A 202 -4.73 4.96 -12.06
N THR A 203 -3.99 5.75 -11.29
CA THR A 203 -4.54 6.54 -10.19
C THR A 203 -5.63 7.51 -10.65
N LEU A 204 -5.43 8.20 -11.78
CA LEU A 204 -6.44 9.10 -12.34
C LEU A 204 -7.76 8.39 -12.65
N ALA A 205 -7.71 7.16 -13.16
CA ALA A 205 -8.92 6.38 -13.44
C ALA A 205 -9.67 6.01 -12.15
N ALA A 206 -8.95 5.63 -11.10
CA ALA A 206 -9.55 5.36 -9.80
C ALA A 206 -10.18 6.63 -9.18
N VAL A 207 -9.52 7.78 -9.30
CA VAL A 207 -10.07 9.07 -8.83
C VAL A 207 -11.33 9.46 -9.62
N LYS A 208 -11.41 9.19 -10.93
CA LYS A 208 -12.64 9.42 -11.72
C LYS A 208 -13.82 8.57 -11.26
N ILE A 209 -13.57 7.32 -10.87
CA ILE A 209 -14.60 6.44 -10.28
C ILE A 209 -15.08 7.04 -8.95
N LEU A 210 -14.16 7.55 -8.13
CA LEU A 210 -14.49 8.23 -6.87
C LEU A 210 -15.31 9.51 -7.11
N GLU A 211 -14.89 10.35 -8.04
CA GLU A 211 -15.59 11.58 -8.48
C GLU A 211 -17.04 11.29 -8.88
N SER A 212 -17.24 10.28 -9.74
CA SER A 212 -18.58 9.85 -10.17
C SER A 212 -19.45 9.41 -9.00
N LYS A 213 -18.84 8.77 -7.99
CA LYS A 213 -19.54 8.25 -6.83
C LYS A 213 -19.90 9.30 -5.80
N LEU A 214 -19.02 10.28 -5.60
CA LEU A 214 -19.24 11.37 -4.66
C LEU A 214 -20.06 12.52 -5.28
N GLY A 215 -20.14 12.58 -6.62
CA GLY A 215 -20.74 13.70 -7.33
C GLY A 215 -19.97 15.00 -7.12
N ILE A 216 -18.64 14.91 -6.91
CA ILE A 216 -17.73 16.05 -6.73
C ILE A 216 -16.66 15.96 -7.80
N ASP A 217 -16.40 17.07 -8.50
CA ASP A 217 -15.24 17.19 -9.38
C ASP A 217 -13.93 17.09 -8.58
N LEU A 218 -13.20 15.99 -8.79
CA LEU A 218 -11.91 15.70 -8.17
C LEU A 218 -10.74 15.89 -9.15
N THR A 219 -11.01 15.83 -10.46
CA THR A 219 -9.98 15.67 -11.48
C THR A 219 -9.76 16.88 -12.38
N SER A 220 -10.66 17.86 -12.41
CA SER A 220 -10.47 19.04 -13.27
C SER A 220 -9.28 19.88 -12.85
N THR A 221 -8.65 20.53 -13.81
CA THR A 221 -7.51 21.44 -13.57
C THR A 221 -7.96 22.84 -13.13
N GLU A 222 -9.24 23.17 -13.26
CA GLU A 222 -9.79 24.47 -12.86
C GLU A 222 -10.42 24.43 -11.45
N PRO A 223 -10.27 25.49 -10.63
CA PRO A 223 -10.90 25.56 -9.32
C PRO A 223 -12.42 25.55 -9.46
N THR A 224 -13.09 24.63 -8.76
CA THR A 224 -14.56 24.60 -8.67
C THR A 224 -15.07 25.94 -8.17
N ALA A 225 -15.81 26.66 -9.02
CA ALA A 225 -16.49 27.89 -8.66
C ALA A 225 -17.37 27.63 -7.43
N THR A 226 -17.16 28.42 -6.37
CA THR A 226 -18.01 28.45 -5.19
C THR A 226 -19.44 28.74 -5.61
N SER A 227 -20.32 27.75 -5.53
CA SER A 227 -21.76 27.96 -5.63
C SER A 227 -22.18 28.83 -4.46
N LYS A 228 -22.33 30.13 -4.71
CA LYS A 228 -23.04 31.05 -3.82
C LYS A 228 -24.50 30.59 -3.75
N LEU A 229 -24.95 30.26 -2.55
CA LEU A 229 -26.35 30.38 -2.14
C LEU A 229 -26.42 31.49 -1.09
#